data_AF-A0A502G353-F1
#
_entry.id   AF-A0A502G353-F1
#
_cell.length_a   1.000
_cell.length_b   1.000
_cell.length_c   1.000
_cell.angle_alpha   90.00
_cell.angle_beta   90.00
_cell.angle_gamma   90.00
#
_symmetry.space_group_name_H-M   'P 1'
#
loop_
_entity.id
_entity.type
_entity.pdbx_description
1 polymer ?
#
loop_
_entity_poly.entity_id
_entity_poly.type
_entity_poly.pdbx_seq_one_letter_code
_entity_poly.pdbx_strand_id
1 'polypeptide(L)'
;MGSFPVTEDDLQAWIDGRLPSGRQRDIEAWLEANPEAAARCRAMAAEREALRAALRPSHDAPIPARLRVAHIQAQQDHARAQGWRRTAAVLAWVVLGAGLGWAGHGLVPAGAPRPVVAQAGPRPMVAEAIAAHLVFVADARRPVEVAAQQEDLLLRWLSNRLSRPVSAPNLAAQGYRLMGGRLLPGAGGDPAAQLMYEDAAGARLTLYLRADRAEEGETAFRFTDDAAGGVSGFWWVDRGFGYAVLAQGIDRPALLGLAEAVHRQVLTTPAAPNGRPAPSL
;
A
#
# COMPACT_ATOMS: atom_id res chain seq x y z
N MET A 1 -43.09 -6.37 -43.44
CA MET A 1 -42.21 -6.17 -42.27
C MET A 1 -40.98 -7.02 -42.52
N GLY A 2 -39.83 -6.40 -42.78
CA GLY A 2 -38.61 -7.13 -43.14
C GLY A 2 -38.03 -7.84 -41.92
N SER A 3 -37.83 -9.16 -42.03
CA SER A 3 -37.07 -9.94 -41.05
C SER A 3 -35.61 -9.51 -41.13
N PHE A 4 -35.14 -8.77 -40.12
CA PHE A 4 -33.72 -8.47 -39.98
C PHE A 4 -32.97 -9.76 -39.61
N PRO A 5 -31.72 -9.94 -40.08
CA PRO A 5 -30.95 -11.13 -39.75
C PRO A 5 -30.76 -11.26 -38.24
N VAL A 6 -30.79 -12.49 -37.73
CA VAL A 6 -30.47 -12.80 -36.33
C VAL A 6 -29.01 -12.47 -36.07
N THR A 7 -28.75 -11.63 -35.06
CA THR A 7 -27.39 -11.25 -34.64
C THR A 7 -27.02 -11.94 -33.33
N GLU A 8 -25.72 -11.93 -33.01
CA GLU A 8 -25.23 -12.45 -31.72
C GLU A 8 -25.85 -11.71 -30.53
N ASP A 9 -26.09 -10.39 -30.64
CA ASP A 9 -26.74 -9.60 -29.60
C ASP A 9 -28.16 -10.10 -29.27
N ASP A 10 -28.88 -10.62 -30.28
CA ASP A 10 -30.21 -11.18 -30.07
C ASP A 10 -30.17 -12.52 -29.35
N LEU A 11 -29.14 -13.33 -29.64
CA LEU A 11 -28.91 -14.59 -28.95
C LEU A 11 -28.54 -14.34 -27.49
N GLN A 12 -27.69 -13.35 -27.21
CA GLN A 12 -27.38 -12.93 -25.84
C GLN A 12 -28.62 -12.37 -25.14
N ALA A 13 -29.44 -11.55 -25.80
CA ALA A 13 -30.69 -11.04 -25.24
C ALA A 13 -31.70 -12.17 -24.94
N TRP A 14 -31.75 -13.20 -25.78
CA TRP A 14 -32.56 -14.41 -25.55
C TRP A 14 -32.05 -15.21 -24.35
N ILE A 15 -30.74 -15.47 -24.27
CA ILE A 15 -30.09 -16.10 -23.10
C ILE A 15 -30.40 -15.29 -21.84
N ASP A 16 -30.36 -13.96 -21.93
CA ASP A 16 -30.63 -13.06 -20.83
C ASP A 16 -32.11 -12.89 -20.48
N GLY A 17 -33.04 -13.43 -21.27
CA GLY A 17 -34.48 -13.22 -21.08
C GLY A 17 -34.88 -11.75 -21.21
N ARG A 18 -34.10 -10.96 -21.97
CA ARG A 18 -34.29 -9.54 -22.24
C ARG A 18 -34.71 -9.27 -23.68
N LEU A 19 -35.09 -10.32 -24.41
CA LEU A 19 -35.50 -10.22 -25.80
C LEU A 19 -36.87 -9.50 -25.90
N PRO A 20 -37.03 -8.52 -26.81
CA PRO A 20 -38.34 -7.90 -27.07
C PRO A 20 -39.36 -8.92 -27.58
N SER A 21 -40.61 -8.82 -27.14
CA SER A 21 -41.69 -9.77 -27.48
C SER A 21 -41.94 -9.94 -28.99
N GLY A 22 -41.67 -8.90 -29.79
CA GLY A 22 -41.79 -8.96 -31.25
C GLY A 22 -40.72 -9.83 -31.95
N ARG A 23 -39.58 -10.08 -31.30
CA ARG A 23 -38.41 -10.80 -31.87
C ARG A 23 -38.35 -12.26 -31.44
N GLN A 24 -39.13 -12.64 -30.44
CA GLN A 24 -39.05 -13.96 -29.83
C GLN A 24 -39.35 -15.10 -30.81
N ARG A 25 -40.42 -14.96 -31.61
CA ARG A 25 -40.77 -15.96 -32.64
C ARG A 25 -39.69 -16.11 -33.72
N ASP A 26 -39.06 -15.01 -34.13
CA ASP A 26 -38.02 -15.03 -35.16
C ASP A 26 -36.75 -15.74 -34.66
N ILE A 27 -36.37 -15.49 -33.41
CA ILE A 27 -35.21 -16.15 -32.78
C ILE A 27 -35.48 -17.62 -32.50
N GLU A 28 -36.69 -17.97 -32.03
CA GLU A 28 -37.08 -19.37 -31.81
C GLU A 28 -37.06 -20.17 -33.12
N ALA A 29 -37.64 -19.62 -34.21
CA ALA A 29 -37.59 -20.25 -35.53
C ALA A 29 -36.15 -20.39 -36.05
N TRP A 30 -35.28 -19.40 -35.81
CA TRP A 30 -33.88 -19.49 -36.20
C TRP A 30 -33.10 -20.53 -35.39
N LEU A 31 -33.37 -20.65 -34.09
CA LEU A 31 -32.75 -21.65 -33.21
C LEU A 31 -33.20 -23.08 -33.58
N GLU A 32 -34.46 -23.27 -34.00
CA GLU A 32 -34.94 -24.55 -34.55
C GLU A 32 -34.18 -24.95 -35.82
N ALA A 33 -33.89 -23.98 -36.70
CA ALA A 33 -33.10 -24.21 -37.91
C ALA A 33 -31.59 -24.41 -37.63
N ASN A 34 -31.09 -24.04 -36.45
CA ASN A 34 -29.67 -24.06 -36.08
C ASN A 34 -29.44 -24.83 -34.76
N PRO A 35 -29.48 -26.17 -34.76
CA PRO A 35 -29.48 -26.99 -33.54
C PRO A 35 -28.20 -26.85 -32.70
N GLU A 36 -27.03 -26.64 -33.32
CA GLU A 36 -25.78 -26.41 -32.60
C GLU A 36 -25.81 -25.08 -31.82
N ALA A 37 -26.29 -24.01 -32.45
CA ALA A 37 -26.45 -22.72 -31.80
C ALA A 37 -27.49 -22.79 -30.67
N ALA A 38 -28.59 -23.52 -30.89
CA ALA A 38 -29.61 -23.76 -29.87
C ALA A 38 -29.09 -24.57 -28.68
N ALA A 39 -28.21 -25.55 -28.90
CA ALA A 39 -27.55 -26.27 -27.81
C ALA A 39 -26.65 -25.33 -26.99
N ARG A 40 -25.83 -24.51 -27.67
CA ARG A 40 -24.95 -23.52 -27.01
C ARG A 40 -25.74 -22.50 -26.18
N CYS A 41 -26.77 -21.89 -26.76
CA CYS A 41 -27.58 -20.88 -26.05
C CYS A 41 -28.31 -21.49 -24.84
N ARG A 42 -28.82 -22.72 -24.96
CA ARG A 42 -29.44 -23.43 -23.83
C ARG A 42 -28.45 -23.76 -22.71
N ALA A 43 -27.22 -24.15 -23.06
CA ALA A 43 -26.16 -24.39 -22.07
C ALA A 43 -25.83 -23.10 -21.30
N MET A 44 -25.62 -21.98 -22.00
CA MET A 44 -25.35 -20.67 -21.39
C MET A 44 -26.52 -20.19 -20.51
N ALA A 45 -27.76 -20.40 -20.96
CA ALA A 45 -28.95 -20.06 -20.18
C ALA A 45 -29.04 -20.88 -18.87
N ALA A 46 -28.66 -22.16 -18.92
CA ALA A 46 -28.61 -23.03 -17.74
C ALA A 46 -27.49 -22.62 -16.77
N GLU A 47 -26.29 -22.29 -17.27
CA GLU A 47 -25.18 -21.78 -16.46
C GLU A 47 -25.55 -20.48 -15.73
N ARG A 48 -26.19 -19.55 -16.45
CA ARG A 48 -26.68 -18.30 -15.87
C ARG A 48 -27.68 -18.55 -14.74
N GLU A 49 -28.61 -19.49 -14.91
CA GLU A 49 -29.58 -19.82 -13.87
C GLU A 49 -28.91 -20.49 -12.66
N ALA A 50 -27.93 -21.35 -12.88
CA ALA A 50 -27.13 -21.95 -11.81
C ALA A 50 -26.36 -20.89 -11.00
N LEU A 51 -25.75 -19.90 -11.68
CA LEU A 51 -25.08 -18.77 -11.03
C LEU A 51 -26.05 -17.90 -10.23
N ARG A 52 -27.23 -17.60 -10.77
CA ARG A 52 -28.28 -16.85 -10.05
C ARG A 52 -28.74 -17.60 -8.82
N ALA A 53 -28.98 -18.90 -8.93
CA ALA A 53 -29.38 -19.74 -7.80
C ALA A 53 -28.29 -19.77 -6.72
N ALA A 54 -27.02 -19.92 -7.11
CA ALA A 54 -25.89 -19.92 -6.18
C ALA A 54 -25.68 -18.58 -5.46
N LEU A 55 -25.95 -17.46 -6.14
CA LEU A 55 -25.76 -16.11 -5.60
C LEU A 55 -26.99 -15.52 -4.92
N ARG A 56 -28.16 -16.16 -5.05
CA ARG A 56 -29.42 -15.72 -4.43
C ARG A 56 -29.31 -15.49 -2.91
N PRO A 57 -28.67 -16.37 -2.11
CA PRO A 57 -28.50 -16.12 -0.68
C PRO A 57 -27.72 -14.84 -0.37
N SER A 58 -26.71 -14.52 -1.19
CA SER A 58 -25.91 -13.30 -1.04
C SER A 58 -26.68 -12.05 -1.47
N HIS A 59 -27.54 -12.16 -2.48
CA HIS A 59 -28.40 -11.08 -2.95
C HIS A 59 -29.50 -10.74 -1.93
N ASP A 60 -30.11 -11.77 -1.33
CA ASP A 60 -31.21 -11.60 -0.37
C ASP A 60 -30.68 -11.26 1.04
N ALA A 61 -29.36 -11.34 1.26
CA ALA A 61 -28.76 -10.94 2.52
C ALA A 61 -28.94 -9.43 2.77
N PRO A 62 -29.25 -9.03 4.01
CA PRO A 62 -29.38 -7.62 4.34
C PRO A 62 -28.07 -6.87 4.09
N ILE A 63 -28.17 -5.67 3.51
CA ILE A 63 -27.00 -4.82 3.23
C ILE A 63 -26.25 -4.56 4.56
N PRO A 64 -24.97 -4.96 4.66
CA PRO A 64 -24.17 -4.76 5.86
C PRO A 64 -24.18 -3.30 6.31
N ALA A 65 -24.20 -3.05 7.63
CA ALA A 65 -24.27 -1.70 8.20
C ALA A 65 -23.17 -0.76 7.65
N ARG A 66 -21.97 -1.29 7.41
CA ARG A 66 -20.83 -0.56 6.82
C ARG A 66 -21.07 -0.06 5.39
N LEU A 67 -21.98 -0.71 4.64
CA LEU A 67 -22.34 -0.34 3.27
C LEU A 67 -23.61 0.50 3.20
N ARG A 68 -24.24 0.80 4.34
CA ARG A 68 -25.38 1.73 4.36
C ARG A 68 -24.88 3.13 4.11
N VAL A 69 -25.46 3.79 3.09
CA VAL A 69 -25.12 5.16 2.69
C VAL A 69 -25.15 6.12 3.88
N ALA A 70 -26.12 5.99 4.78
CA ALA A 70 -26.23 6.81 5.99
C ALA A 70 -25.02 6.67 6.94
N HIS A 71 -24.46 5.45 7.07
CA HIS A 71 -23.27 5.24 7.91
C HIS A 71 -22.01 5.82 7.27
N ILE A 72 -21.88 5.64 5.95
CA ILE A 72 -20.78 6.22 5.16
C ILE A 72 -20.80 7.75 5.24
N GLN A 73 -21.98 8.37 5.11
CA GLN A 73 -22.16 9.82 5.23
C GLN A 73 -21.81 10.32 6.64
N ALA A 74 -22.33 9.67 7.68
CA ALA A 74 -22.02 10.05 9.06
C ALA A 74 -20.52 9.96 9.39
N GLN A 75 -19.82 8.93 8.88
CA GLN A 75 -18.37 8.81 9.05
C GLN A 75 -17.61 9.94 8.33
N GLN A 76 -18.03 10.33 7.12
CA GLN A 76 -17.41 11.43 6.39
C GLN A 76 -17.62 12.77 7.11
N ASP A 77 -18.81 13.02 7.64
CA ASP A 77 -19.12 14.26 8.35
C ASP A 77 -18.36 14.36 9.68
N HIS A 78 -18.23 13.25 10.41
CA HIS A 78 -17.40 13.18 11.61
C HIS A 78 -15.92 13.44 11.30
N ALA A 79 -15.39 12.85 10.22
CA ALA A 79 -14.00 13.06 9.80
C ALA A 79 -13.75 14.52 9.40
N ARG A 80 -14.70 15.14 8.66
CA ARG A 80 -14.65 16.58 8.32
C ARG A 80 -14.67 17.44 9.57
N ALA A 81 -15.60 17.21 10.49
CA ALA A 81 -15.70 17.97 11.74
C ALA A 81 -14.40 17.86 12.56
N GLN A 82 -13.81 16.67 12.65
CA GLN A 82 -12.53 16.47 13.34
C GLN A 82 -11.37 17.19 12.63
N GLY A 83 -11.36 17.19 11.29
CA GLY A 83 -10.40 17.97 10.49
C GLY A 83 -10.48 19.47 10.79
N TRP A 84 -11.69 20.03 10.82
CA TRP A 84 -11.93 21.43 11.15
C TRP A 84 -11.53 21.79 12.59
N ARG A 85 -11.74 20.87 13.55
CA ARG A 85 -11.26 21.07 14.93
C ARG A 85 -9.74 21.07 15.02
N ARG A 86 -9.07 20.21 14.25
CA ARG A 86 -7.59 20.18 14.18
C ARG A 86 -7.03 21.44 13.55
N THR A 87 -7.60 21.91 12.43
CA THR A 87 -7.16 23.16 11.79
C THR A 87 -7.39 24.36 12.70
N ALA A 88 -8.54 24.43 13.39
CA ALA A 88 -8.81 25.46 14.37
C ALA A 88 -7.81 25.43 15.53
N ALA A 89 -7.45 24.25 16.05
CA ALA A 89 -6.43 24.10 17.09
C ALA A 89 -5.05 24.56 16.61
N VAL A 90 -4.63 24.18 15.39
CA VAL A 90 -3.36 24.63 14.81
C VAL A 90 -3.34 26.15 14.64
N LEU A 91 -4.42 26.74 14.12
CA LEU A 91 -4.53 28.19 14.00
C LEU A 91 -4.46 28.89 15.37
N ALA A 92 -5.14 28.35 16.38
CA ALA A 92 -5.07 28.88 17.73
C ALA A 92 -3.63 28.85 18.28
N TRP A 93 -2.90 27.75 18.08
CA TRP A 93 -1.50 27.63 18.46
C TRP A 93 -0.58 28.58 17.68
N VAL A 94 -0.82 28.78 16.39
CA VAL A 94 -0.07 29.73 15.56
C VAL A 94 -0.30 31.16 16.05
N VAL A 95 -1.54 31.54 16.35
CA VAL A 95 -1.87 32.87 16.88
C VAL A 95 -1.27 33.07 18.27
N LEU A 96 -1.36 32.08 19.15
CA LEU A 96 -0.72 32.10 20.47
C LEU A 96 0.80 32.21 20.35
N GLY A 97 1.43 31.40 19.50
CA GLY A 97 2.87 31.42 19.25
C GLY A 97 3.34 32.74 18.63
N ALA A 98 2.58 33.30 17.69
CA ALA A 98 2.86 34.61 17.10
C ALA A 98 2.71 35.73 18.12
N GLY A 99 1.67 35.69 18.97
CA GLY A 99 1.45 36.66 20.05
C GLY A 99 2.56 36.62 21.11
N LEU A 100 2.92 35.43 21.57
CA LEU A 100 4.03 35.23 22.50
C LEU A 100 5.38 35.60 21.88
N GLY A 101 5.60 35.25 20.61
CA GLY A 101 6.81 35.60 19.87
C GLY A 101 6.97 37.10 19.65
N TRP A 102 5.87 37.80 19.35
CA TRP A 102 5.89 39.27 19.19
C TRP A 102 6.12 39.98 20.53
N ALA A 103 5.46 39.55 21.61
CA ALA A 103 5.67 40.10 22.94
C ALA A 103 7.09 39.81 23.49
N GLY A 104 7.65 38.64 23.17
CA GLY A 104 9.00 38.23 23.57
C GLY A 104 10.13 38.78 22.69
N HIS A 105 9.83 39.36 21.52
CA HIS A 105 10.83 39.85 20.57
C HIS A 105 11.75 40.94 21.15
N GLY A 106 11.29 41.69 22.17
CA GLY A 106 12.09 42.70 22.87
C GLY A 106 13.05 42.18 23.94
N LEU A 107 12.93 40.90 24.33
CA LEU A 107 13.73 40.28 25.40
C LEU A 107 14.91 39.46 24.87
N VAL A 108 14.99 39.25 23.56
CA VAL A 108 16.07 38.49 22.92
C VAL A 108 17.16 39.46 22.45
N PRO A 109 18.40 39.39 22.99
CA PRO A 109 19.51 40.21 22.51
C PRO A 109 19.82 39.89 21.03
N ALA A 110 20.20 40.90 20.25
CA ALA A 110 20.40 40.84 18.79
C ALA A 110 21.55 39.92 18.29
N GLY A 111 21.99 38.94 19.10
CA GLY A 111 23.04 37.97 18.77
C GLY A 111 22.77 36.55 19.29
N ALA A 112 21.58 36.25 19.80
CA ALA A 112 21.26 34.89 20.23
C ALA A 112 21.14 33.94 19.01
N PRO A 113 21.79 32.74 19.03
CA PRO A 113 21.67 31.78 17.94
C PRO A 113 20.20 31.37 17.78
N ARG A 114 19.67 31.57 16.56
CA ARG A 114 18.31 31.12 16.20
C ARG A 114 18.24 29.60 16.37
N PRO A 115 17.32 29.04 17.18
CA PRO A 115 17.11 27.61 17.19
C PRO A 115 16.54 27.22 15.81
N VAL A 116 17.28 26.40 15.08
CA VAL A 116 16.77 25.73 13.89
C VAL A 116 15.67 24.80 14.37
N VAL A 117 14.42 25.14 14.07
CA VAL A 117 13.28 24.26 14.33
C VAL A 117 13.45 23.06 13.39
N ALA A 118 14.08 22.00 13.90
CA ALA A 118 14.10 20.71 13.24
C ALA A 118 12.65 20.28 13.01
N GLN A 119 12.25 20.13 11.74
CA GLN A 119 10.95 19.60 11.36
C GLN A 119 10.84 18.14 11.86
N ALA A 120 10.37 17.97 13.09
CA ALA A 120 10.23 16.69 13.77
C ALA A 120 8.78 16.16 13.69
N GLY A 121 8.15 16.28 12.51
CA GLY A 121 6.98 15.48 12.17
C GLY A 121 7.43 14.13 11.59
N PRO A 122 6.70 13.01 11.79
CA PRO A 122 7.01 11.78 11.08
C PRO A 122 6.99 12.07 9.58
N ARG A 123 8.10 11.80 8.89
CA ARG A 123 8.17 11.97 7.44
C ARG A 123 7.06 11.13 6.79
N PRO A 124 6.48 11.58 5.66
CA PRO A 124 5.44 10.83 4.93
C PRO A 124 5.83 9.38 4.63
N MET A 125 7.13 9.10 4.51
CA MET A 125 7.71 7.76 4.37
C MET A 125 7.32 6.78 5.48
N VAL A 126 7.25 7.23 6.74
CA VAL A 126 6.98 6.35 7.88
C VAL A 126 5.53 5.87 7.84
N ALA A 127 4.61 6.76 7.48
CA ALA A 127 3.20 6.42 7.28
C ALA A 127 3.03 5.44 6.10
N GLU A 128 3.77 5.62 5.00
CA GLU A 128 3.80 4.67 3.88
C GLU A 128 4.32 3.30 4.31
N ALA A 129 5.41 3.27 5.07
CA ALA A 129 6.01 2.03 5.55
C ALA A 129 5.05 1.27 6.48
N ILE A 130 4.36 1.96 7.40
CA ILE A 130 3.35 1.38 8.28
C ILE A 130 2.17 0.83 7.47
N ALA A 131 1.66 1.60 6.49
CA ALA A 131 0.57 1.15 5.63
C ALA A 131 0.98 -0.11 4.82
N ALA A 132 2.18 -0.13 4.24
CA ALA A 132 2.70 -1.28 3.52
C ALA A 132 2.88 -2.50 4.44
N HIS A 133 3.36 -2.31 5.66
CA HIS A 133 3.49 -3.38 6.64
C HIS A 133 2.13 -3.99 6.97
N LEU A 134 1.13 -3.18 7.33
CA LEU A 134 -0.21 -3.65 7.70
C LEU A 134 -0.92 -4.40 6.57
N VAL A 135 -0.77 -3.94 5.33
CA VAL A 135 -1.41 -4.59 4.16
C VAL A 135 -0.79 -5.96 3.88
N PHE A 136 0.54 -6.10 3.96
CA PHE A 136 1.22 -7.29 3.48
C PHE A 136 1.58 -8.30 4.57
N VAL A 137 1.65 -7.90 5.84
CA VAL A 137 1.81 -8.83 6.97
C VAL A 137 0.60 -9.74 7.13
N ALA A 138 -0.60 -9.31 6.72
CA ALA A 138 -1.83 -10.10 6.79
C ALA A 138 -2.00 -11.14 5.66
N ASP A 139 -1.22 -11.07 4.57
CA ASP A 139 -1.35 -12.01 3.44
C ASP A 139 -0.54 -13.29 3.71
N ALA A 140 -1.25 -14.40 3.98
CA ALA A 140 -0.66 -15.71 4.23
C ALA A 140 -0.33 -16.50 2.95
N ARG A 141 -0.88 -16.12 1.79
CA ARG A 141 -0.77 -16.91 0.54
C ARG A 141 0.30 -16.37 -0.41
N ARG A 142 0.61 -15.07 -0.36
CA ARG A 142 1.65 -14.46 -1.21
C ARG A 142 2.40 -13.32 -0.50
N PRO A 143 3.16 -13.63 0.57
CA PRO A 143 3.81 -12.63 1.40
C PRO A 143 4.88 -11.80 0.65
N VAL A 144 5.36 -12.26 -0.50
CA VAL A 144 6.30 -11.55 -1.39
C VAL A 144 6.02 -11.84 -2.86
N GLU A 145 6.29 -10.87 -3.75
CA GLU A 145 6.15 -11.05 -5.20
C GLU A 145 7.31 -11.86 -5.79
N VAL A 146 8.49 -11.77 -5.17
CA VAL A 146 9.68 -12.57 -5.51
C VAL A 146 10.22 -13.21 -4.23
N ALA A 147 10.26 -14.54 -4.22
CA ALA A 147 10.74 -15.31 -3.07
C ALA A 147 12.27 -15.25 -2.94
N ALA A 148 12.77 -15.34 -1.71
CA ALA A 148 14.19 -15.31 -1.38
C ALA A 148 15.04 -16.43 -2.02
N GLN A 149 14.43 -17.46 -2.64
CA GLN A 149 15.17 -18.49 -3.38
C GLN A 149 15.99 -17.91 -4.56
N GLN A 150 15.74 -16.65 -4.95
CA GLN A 150 16.55 -15.92 -5.93
C GLN A 150 16.98 -14.54 -5.38
N GLU A 151 17.52 -14.50 -4.16
CA GLU A 151 17.96 -13.27 -3.48
C GLU A 151 18.82 -12.34 -4.37
N ASP A 152 19.82 -12.88 -5.08
CA ASP A 152 20.65 -12.09 -5.99
C ASP A 152 19.86 -11.46 -7.15
N LEU A 153 18.82 -12.13 -7.65
CA LEU A 153 17.97 -11.61 -8.71
C LEU A 153 17.01 -10.54 -8.18
N LEU A 154 16.45 -10.77 -6.98
CA LEU A 154 15.63 -9.79 -6.26
C LEU A 154 16.41 -8.50 -6.00
N LEU A 155 17.61 -8.59 -5.45
CA LEU A 155 18.44 -7.43 -5.11
C LEU A 155 18.86 -6.67 -6.36
N ARG A 156 19.24 -7.35 -7.44
CA ARG A 156 19.53 -6.71 -8.73
C ARG A 156 18.31 -6.02 -9.31
N TRP A 157 17.15 -6.67 -9.27
CA TRP A 157 15.90 -6.09 -9.76
C TRP A 157 15.47 -4.86 -8.96
N LEU A 158 15.51 -4.92 -7.62
CA LEU A 158 15.21 -3.78 -6.74
C LEU A 158 16.23 -2.65 -6.94
N SER A 159 17.52 -2.97 -7.06
CA SER A 159 18.57 -1.98 -7.27
C SER A 159 18.37 -1.21 -8.58
N ASN A 160 18.00 -1.92 -9.66
CA ASN A 160 17.70 -1.31 -10.95
C ASN A 160 16.45 -0.43 -10.88
N ARG A 161 15.41 -0.85 -10.16
CA ARG A 161 14.15 -0.09 -10.02
C ARG A 161 14.29 1.15 -9.14
N LEU A 162 15.15 1.09 -8.13
CA LEU A 162 15.45 2.21 -7.24
C LEU A 162 16.61 3.08 -7.74
N SER A 163 17.22 2.72 -8.88
CA SER A 163 18.40 3.36 -9.48
C SER A 163 19.58 3.49 -8.51
N ARG A 164 19.68 2.59 -7.51
CA ARG A 164 20.66 2.62 -6.42
C ARG A 164 20.88 1.20 -5.87
N PRO A 165 22.10 0.84 -5.44
CA PRO A 165 22.37 -0.49 -4.91
C PRO A 165 21.59 -0.75 -3.62
N VAL A 166 20.84 -1.85 -3.58
CA VAL A 166 20.10 -2.35 -2.42
C VAL A 166 20.73 -3.67 -1.98
N SER A 167 20.93 -3.80 -0.68
CA SER A 167 21.38 -5.03 -0.03
C SER A 167 20.32 -5.48 0.98
N ALA A 168 20.14 -6.79 1.13
CA ALA A 168 19.31 -7.36 2.19
C ALA A 168 20.18 -7.66 3.41
N PRO A 169 19.94 -7.01 4.57
CA PRO A 169 20.63 -7.34 5.80
C PRO A 169 20.41 -8.80 6.22
N ASN A 170 21.48 -9.48 6.60
CA ASN A 170 21.40 -10.79 7.22
C ASN A 170 20.98 -10.65 8.69
N LEU A 171 19.75 -11.08 9.01
CA LEU A 171 19.21 -11.06 10.37
C LEU A 171 19.12 -12.46 11.01
N ALA A 172 19.84 -13.45 10.45
CA ALA A 172 19.83 -14.81 10.97
C ALA A 172 20.35 -14.89 12.42
N ALA A 173 21.32 -14.05 12.78
CA ALA A 173 21.84 -13.95 14.15
C ALA A 173 20.79 -13.43 15.15
N GLN A 174 19.77 -12.71 14.66
CA GLN A 174 18.64 -12.23 15.44
C GLN A 174 17.41 -13.15 15.32
N GLY A 175 17.55 -14.30 14.65
CA GLY A 175 16.49 -15.30 14.48
C GLY A 175 15.53 -15.05 13.32
N TYR A 176 15.80 -14.06 12.47
CA TYR A 176 14.95 -13.71 11.33
C TYR A 176 15.54 -14.20 10.01
N ARG A 177 14.71 -14.85 9.19
CA ARG A 177 15.06 -15.26 7.82
C ARG A 177 14.43 -14.32 6.81
N LEU A 178 15.16 -13.98 5.74
CA LEU A 178 14.58 -13.24 4.62
C LEU A 178 13.55 -14.11 3.90
N MET A 179 12.31 -13.63 3.78
CA MET A 179 11.26 -14.25 2.98
C MET A 179 11.35 -13.82 1.52
N GLY A 180 11.72 -12.56 1.28
CA GLY A 180 11.87 -11.96 -0.05
C GLY A 180 11.55 -10.46 -0.01
N GLY A 181 11.16 -9.90 -1.16
CA GLY A 181 10.89 -8.48 -1.27
C GLY A 181 9.90 -8.11 -2.37
N ARG A 182 9.48 -6.85 -2.37
CA ARG A 182 8.59 -6.27 -3.37
C ARG A 182 8.88 -4.79 -3.59
N LEU A 183 8.52 -4.28 -4.77
CA LEU A 183 8.56 -2.86 -5.08
C LEU A 183 7.19 -2.23 -4.74
N LEU A 184 7.21 -1.02 -4.20
CA LEU A 184 6.04 -0.26 -3.81
C LEU A 184 6.08 1.13 -4.43
N PRO A 185 4.93 1.71 -4.81
CA PRO A 185 4.85 3.12 -5.15
C PRO A 185 4.96 3.93 -3.85
N GLY A 186 6.05 4.69 -3.68
CA GLY A 186 6.16 5.68 -2.60
C GLY A 186 5.33 6.93 -2.91
N ALA A 187 5.08 7.77 -1.90
CA ALA A 187 4.36 9.03 -2.13
C ALA A 187 5.13 9.93 -3.10
N GLY A 188 4.38 10.57 -4.03
CA GLY A 188 4.97 11.39 -5.09
C GLY A 188 5.48 10.60 -6.31
N GLY A 189 5.30 9.27 -6.35
CA GLY A 189 5.69 8.43 -7.48
C GLY A 189 7.13 7.91 -7.42
N ASP A 190 7.87 8.23 -6.37
CA ASP A 190 9.22 7.69 -6.17
C ASP A 190 9.13 6.19 -5.79
N PRO A 191 9.95 5.32 -6.41
CA PRO A 191 9.94 3.89 -6.11
C PRO A 191 10.44 3.64 -4.68
N ALA A 192 9.76 2.73 -3.98
CA ALA A 192 10.16 2.21 -2.69
C ALA A 192 10.27 0.69 -2.75
N ALA A 193 10.99 0.08 -1.82
CA ALA A 193 11.06 -1.36 -1.69
C ALA A 193 10.76 -1.80 -0.26
N GLN A 194 10.26 -3.02 -0.18
CA GLN A 194 9.96 -3.69 1.07
C GLN A 194 10.65 -5.05 1.05
N LEU A 195 11.42 -5.33 2.11
CA LEU A 195 11.96 -6.64 2.41
C LEU A 195 11.23 -7.20 3.62
N MET A 196 10.77 -8.45 3.52
CA MET A 196 10.03 -9.11 4.60
C MET A 196 10.88 -10.23 5.19
N TYR A 197 10.92 -10.29 6.51
CA TYR A 197 11.60 -11.32 7.28
C TYR A 197 10.60 -12.01 8.22
N GLU A 198 10.92 -13.25 8.59
CA GLU A 198 10.10 -14.07 9.49
C GLU A 198 10.99 -14.79 10.49
N ASP A 199 10.56 -14.88 11.75
CA ASP A 199 11.23 -15.69 12.77
C ASP A 199 10.67 -17.12 12.85
N ALA A 200 11.22 -17.95 13.74
CA ALA A 200 10.75 -19.33 13.93
C ALA A 200 9.32 -19.43 14.50
N ALA A 201 8.80 -18.36 15.13
CA ALA A 201 7.45 -18.28 15.67
C ALA A 201 6.43 -17.73 14.64
N GLY A 202 6.89 -17.33 13.45
CA GLY A 202 6.07 -16.72 12.40
C GLY A 202 5.89 -15.21 12.55
N ALA A 203 6.61 -14.56 13.47
CA ALA A 203 6.55 -13.11 13.63
C ALA A 203 7.25 -12.43 12.45
N ARG A 204 6.60 -11.42 11.88
CA ARG A 204 7.04 -10.75 10.65
C ARG A 204 7.71 -9.42 10.95
N LEU A 205 8.88 -9.22 10.35
CA LEU A 205 9.64 -7.98 10.38
C LEU A 205 9.71 -7.41 8.97
N THR A 206 9.45 -6.12 8.83
CA THR A 206 9.53 -5.42 7.54
C THR A 206 10.64 -4.40 7.58
N LEU A 207 11.51 -4.46 6.57
CA LEU A 207 12.43 -3.39 6.24
C LEU A 207 11.91 -2.67 5.00
N TYR A 208 11.48 -1.42 5.19
CA TYR A 208 11.09 -0.51 4.12
C TYR A 208 12.25 0.42 3.79
N LEU A 209 12.52 0.59 2.51
CA LEU A 209 13.59 1.45 2.02
C LEU A 209 13.13 2.24 0.80
N ARG A 210 13.42 3.54 0.82
CA ARG A 210 13.05 4.47 -0.25
C ARG A 210 14.20 5.42 -0.51
N ALA A 211 14.48 5.71 -1.79
CA ALA A 211 15.40 6.78 -2.13
C ALA A 211 14.83 8.10 -1.57
N ASP A 212 15.58 8.75 -0.69
CA ASP A 212 15.18 10.02 -0.09
C ASP A 212 16.05 11.12 -0.70
N ARG A 213 15.41 12.18 -1.23
CA ARG A 213 16.10 13.35 -1.79
C ARG A 213 16.48 14.38 -0.74
N ALA A 214 16.13 14.16 0.53
CA ALA A 214 16.50 15.06 1.61
C ALA A 214 18.02 15.11 1.82
N GLU A 215 18.53 16.30 2.19
CA GLU A 215 19.96 16.53 2.42
C GLU A 215 20.54 15.63 3.52
N GLU A 216 21.79 15.24 3.32
CA GLU A 216 22.60 14.48 4.27
C GLU A 216 22.72 15.26 5.59
N GLY A 217 21.98 14.82 6.60
CA GLY A 217 22.11 15.28 7.98
C GLY A 217 22.55 14.13 8.89
N GLU A 218 22.78 14.42 10.17
CA GLU A 218 23.11 13.38 11.16
C GLU A 218 22.09 12.24 11.16
N THR A 219 22.58 11.01 11.02
CA THR A 219 21.77 9.80 11.12
C THR A 219 21.22 9.68 12.54
N ALA A 220 19.94 10.02 12.71
CA ALA A 220 19.24 9.88 13.98
C ALA A 220 18.20 8.77 13.89
N PHE A 221 18.35 7.75 14.74
CA PHE A 221 17.31 6.73 14.93
C PHE A 221 16.10 7.35 15.63
N ARG A 222 14.95 7.27 14.98
CA ARG A 222 13.69 7.81 15.49
C ARG A 222 12.71 6.68 15.67
N PHE A 223 12.14 6.59 16.87
CA PHE A 223 11.11 5.62 17.20
C PHE A 223 9.74 6.13 16.74
N THR A 224 8.91 5.22 16.24
CA THR A 224 7.51 5.46 15.92
C THR A 224 6.69 4.31 16.50
N ASP A 225 5.50 4.63 16.98
CA ASP A 225 4.57 3.66 17.51
C ASP A 225 3.18 3.99 16.97
N ASP A 226 2.57 3.02 16.28
CA ASP A 226 1.20 3.09 15.82
C ASP A 226 0.34 2.15 16.67
N ALA A 227 -0.17 2.70 17.77
CA ALA A 227 -1.04 1.99 18.70
C ALA A 227 -2.35 1.50 18.07
N ALA A 228 -2.80 2.10 16.94
CA ALA A 228 -4.02 1.67 16.26
C ALA A 228 -3.78 0.43 15.38
N GLY A 229 -2.58 0.31 14.79
CA GLY A 229 -2.15 -0.84 14.00
C GLY A 229 -1.38 -1.91 14.78
N GLY A 230 -1.00 -1.63 16.02
CA GLY A 230 -0.14 -2.51 16.84
C GLY A 230 1.28 -2.65 16.27
N VAL A 231 1.73 -1.68 15.47
CA VAL A 231 3.03 -1.69 14.78
C VAL A 231 3.94 -0.68 15.44
N SER A 232 5.13 -1.13 15.83
CA SER A 232 6.19 -0.25 16.31
C SER A 232 7.36 -0.28 15.34
N GLY A 233 8.10 0.81 15.29
CA GLY A 233 9.11 1.02 14.25
C GLY A 233 10.28 1.88 14.68
N PHE A 234 11.44 1.63 14.09
CA PHE A 234 12.52 2.61 14.02
C PHE A 234 12.76 3.03 12.59
N TRP A 235 13.01 4.31 12.38
CA TRP A 235 13.38 4.84 11.08
C TRP A 235 14.56 5.79 11.19
N TRP A 236 15.32 5.89 10.11
CA TRP A 236 16.45 6.79 9.98
C TRP A 236 16.66 7.13 8.51
N VAL A 237 17.47 8.15 8.27
CA VAL A 237 17.86 8.57 6.92
C VAL A 237 19.37 8.54 6.87
N ASP A 238 19.90 7.89 5.84
CA ASP A 238 21.33 7.74 5.67
C ASP A 238 21.67 7.52 4.19
N ARG A 239 22.76 8.12 3.70
CA ARG A 239 23.26 8.03 2.32
C ARG A 239 22.19 8.18 1.22
N GLY A 240 21.23 9.09 1.41
CA GLY A 240 20.14 9.35 0.46
C GLY A 240 19.10 8.22 0.36
N PHE A 241 19.02 7.36 1.38
CA PHE A 241 17.91 6.45 1.60
C PHE A 241 17.25 6.76 2.94
N GLY A 242 15.93 6.70 2.97
CA GLY A 242 15.19 6.53 4.20
C GLY A 242 14.96 5.05 4.44
N TYR A 243 15.20 4.59 5.66
CA TYR A 243 14.96 3.23 6.11
C TYR A 243 13.94 3.23 7.25
N ALA A 244 13.07 2.23 7.26
CA ALA A 244 12.18 1.95 8.38
C ALA A 244 12.12 0.44 8.66
N VAL A 245 12.35 0.07 9.92
CA VAL A 245 12.24 -1.31 10.42
C VAL A 245 10.98 -1.37 11.28
N LEU A 246 10.03 -2.20 10.88
CA LEU A 246 8.68 -2.29 11.45
C LEU A 246 8.34 -3.73 11.85
N ALA A 247 7.73 -3.90 13.02
CA ALA A 247 7.21 -5.19 13.48
C ALA A 247 6.02 -4.99 14.43
N GLN A 248 5.25 -6.06 14.62
CA GLN A 248 4.13 -6.12 15.58
C GLN A 248 4.53 -6.90 16.83
N GLY A 249 4.09 -6.44 18.00
CA GLY A 249 4.21 -7.19 19.25
C GLY A 249 5.64 -7.40 19.78
N ILE A 250 6.62 -6.67 19.26
CA ILE A 250 8.01 -6.70 19.72
C ILE A 250 8.27 -5.53 20.68
N ASP A 251 9.10 -5.75 21.70
CA ASP A 251 9.47 -4.69 22.61
C ASP A 251 10.44 -3.67 21.95
N ARG A 252 10.43 -2.45 22.48
CA ARG A 252 11.26 -1.36 21.94
C ARG A 252 12.77 -1.68 21.96
N PRO A 253 13.35 -2.26 23.03
CA PRO A 253 14.77 -2.60 23.05
C PRO A 253 15.17 -3.65 22.01
N ALA A 254 14.39 -4.72 21.81
CA ALA A 254 14.70 -5.73 20.79
C ALA A 254 14.56 -5.16 19.38
N LEU A 255 13.52 -4.33 19.15
CA LEU A 255 13.36 -3.65 17.87
C LEU A 255 14.50 -2.67 17.57
N LEU A 256 15.01 -1.97 18.59
CA LEU A 256 16.19 -1.12 18.45
C LEU A 256 17.42 -1.95 18.06
N GLY A 257 17.64 -3.11 18.70
CA GLY A 257 18.73 -4.01 18.34
C GLY A 257 18.66 -4.52 16.90
N LEU A 258 17.45 -4.79 16.39
CA LEU A 258 17.22 -5.11 14.98
C LEU A 258 17.54 -3.92 14.06
N ALA A 259 17.09 -2.72 14.40
CA ALA A 259 17.36 -1.51 13.62
C ALA A 259 18.86 -1.19 13.56
N GLU A 260 19.59 -1.34 14.66
CA GLU A 260 21.05 -1.18 14.72
C GLU A 260 21.78 -2.27 13.91
N ALA A 261 21.30 -3.52 13.95
CA ALA A 261 21.85 -4.60 13.14
C ALA A 261 21.68 -4.33 11.64
N VAL A 262 20.50 -3.87 11.23
CA VAL A 262 20.24 -3.44 9.85
C VAL A 262 21.13 -2.28 9.45
N HIS A 263 21.20 -1.23 10.28
CA HIS A 263 22.00 -0.04 9.98
C HIS A 263 23.48 -0.36 9.76
N ARG A 264 24.10 -1.16 10.65
CA ARG A 264 25.51 -1.56 10.52
C ARG A 264 25.82 -2.25 9.19
N GLN A 265 24.92 -3.12 8.71
CA GLN A 265 25.12 -3.87 7.49
C GLN A 265 24.85 -3.04 6.24
N VAL A 266 23.83 -2.18 6.31
CA VAL A 266 23.54 -1.23 5.23
C VAL A 266 24.69 -0.24 5.08
N LEU A 267 25.36 0.19 6.16
CA LEU A 267 26.56 1.04 6.12
C LEU A 267 27.74 0.40 5.38
N THR A 268 27.92 -0.93 5.49
CA THR A 268 29.07 -1.63 4.89
C THR A 268 28.90 -1.88 3.39
N THR A 269 27.70 -1.66 2.84
CA THR A 269 27.45 -1.79 1.39
C THR A 269 28.06 -0.57 0.67
N PRO A 270 29.04 -0.74 -0.24
CA PRO A 270 29.67 0.39 -0.92
C PRO A 270 28.63 1.17 -1.72
N ALA A 271 28.60 2.49 -1.54
CA ALA A 271 27.87 3.36 -2.45
C ALA A 271 28.52 3.22 -3.84
N ALA A 272 27.71 2.95 -4.87
CA ALA A 272 28.23 2.87 -6.23
C ALA A 272 28.95 4.19 -6.57
N PRO A 273 30.16 4.15 -7.18
CA PRO A 273 30.80 5.37 -7.66
C PRO A 273 29.89 6.00 -8.71
N ASN A 274 29.58 7.29 -8.54
CA ASN A 274 28.85 8.10 -9.52
C ASN A 274 29.49 7.93 -10.91
N GLY A 275 28.84 7.23 -11.83
CA GLY A 275 29.49 6.82 -13.07
C GLY A 275 28.61 6.26 -14.16
N ARG A 276 27.87 7.17 -14.83
CA ARG A 276 27.29 7.09 -16.19
C ARG A 276 26.13 6.10 -16.45
N PRO A 277 25.10 6.52 -17.22
CA PRO A 277 24.05 5.62 -17.71
C PRO A 277 24.63 4.62 -18.72
N ALA A 278 24.37 3.33 -18.50
CA ALA A 278 24.61 2.28 -19.50
C ALA A 278 23.52 2.30 -20.57
N PRO A 279 23.83 1.94 -21.83
CA PRO A 279 22.90 2.06 -22.94
C PRO A 279 21.77 1.04 -22.86
N SER A 280 20.58 1.50 -23.25
CA SER A 280 19.36 0.71 -23.43
C SER A 280 19.55 -0.41 -24.47
N LEU A 281 19.12 -1.62 -24.09
CA LEU A 281 18.69 -2.67 -25.01
C LEU A 281 17.19 -2.89 -24.80
#